data_AF-A0A7L3HN52-F1
#
_entry.id   AF-A0A7L3HN52-F1
#
_cell.length_a   1.000
_cell.length_b   1.000
_cell.length_c   1.000
_cell.angle_alpha   90.00
_cell.angle_beta   90.00
_cell.angle_gamma   90.00
#
_symmetry.space_group_name_H-M   'P 1'
#
loop_
_entity.id
_entity.type
_entity.pdbx_description
1 polymer ?
#
loop_
_entity_poly.entity_id
_entity_poly.type
_entity_poly.pdbx_seq_one_letter_code
_entity_poly.pdbx_strand_id
1 'polypeptide(L)'
;VPQLGPQLPPRLAQQPWHLLYSTARDGFSLRTLYRSGARPDSPALLLIRDTEAQAFGAFSASAIRSSCGFYGTGETFLFSFCPELKV
;
A
#
# COMPACT_ATOMS: atom_id res chain seq x y z
N VAL A 1 2.40 11.53 2.77
CA VAL A 1 2.63 11.42 1.31
C VAL A 1 3.85 12.20 0.82
N PRO A 2 4.12 13.47 1.20
CA PRO A 2 5.22 14.22 0.57
C PRO A 2 6.59 13.56 0.72
N GLN A 3 6.82 12.82 1.80
CA GLN A 3 8.07 12.07 2.02
C GLN A 3 8.18 10.80 1.14
N LEU A 4 7.07 10.14 0.80
CA LEU A 4 7.03 8.95 -0.07
C LEU A 4 6.93 9.31 -1.56
N GLY A 5 6.44 10.50 -1.89
CA GLY A 5 6.26 11.00 -3.25
C GLY A 5 7.45 10.72 -4.18
N PRO A 6 8.69 11.07 -3.78
CA PRO A 6 9.89 10.86 -4.60
C PRO A 6 10.24 9.39 -4.87
N GLN A 7 9.76 8.45 -4.04
CA GLN A 7 10.08 7.02 -4.13
C GLN A 7 9.08 6.26 -5.02
N LEU A 8 7.97 6.89 -5.37
CA LEU A 8 6.95 6.27 -6.20
C LEU A 8 7.38 6.28 -7.67
N PRO A 9 6.92 5.31 -8.48
CA PRO A 9 7.12 5.34 -9.91
C PRO A 9 6.65 6.68 -10.52
N PRO A 10 7.42 7.32 -11.42
CA PRO A 10 7.11 8.65 -11.95
C PRO A 10 5.70 8.78 -12.54
N ARG A 11 5.16 7.69 -13.12
CA ARG A 11 3.80 7.61 -13.65
C ARG A 11 2.69 7.85 -12.61
N LEU A 12 2.99 7.71 -11.32
CA LEU A 12 2.04 7.88 -10.21
C LEU A 12 2.16 9.25 -9.54
N ALA A 13 3.20 10.04 -9.83
CA ALA A 13 3.46 11.30 -9.13
C ALA A 13 2.33 12.33 -9.25
N GLN A 14 1.54 12.26 -10.32
CA GLN A 14 0.44 13.19 -10.62
C GLN A 14 -0.95 12.55 -10.50
N GLN A 15 -1.04 11.30 -10.02
CA GLN A 15 -2.30 10.59 -9.87
C GLN A 15 -2.93 10.89 -8.50
N PRO A 16 -4.24 11.18 -8.42
CA PRO A 16 -4.91 11.36 -7.14
C PRO A 16 -4.96 10.05 -6.37
N TRP A 17 -4.80 10.15 -5.04
CA TRP A 17 -4.90 9.01 -4.14
C TRP A 17 -6.34 8.78 -3.72
N HIS A 18 -6.78 7.53 -3.79
CA HIS A 18 -8.10 7.11 -3.33
C HIS A 18 -7.98 6.09 -2.21
N LEU A 19 -8.69 6.33 -1.10
CA LEU A 19 -8.73 5.39 0.01
C LEU A 19 -9.62 4.18 -0.33
N LEU A 20 -8.99 3.08 -0.74
CA LEU A 20 -9.68 1.84 -1.06
C LEU A 20 -10.18 1.11 0.19
N TYR A 21 -9.38 1.06 1.26
CA TYR A 21 -9.68 0.31 2.47
C TYR A 21 -9.09 0.96 3.71
N SER A 22 -9.83 0.99 4.83
CA SER A 22 -9.27 1.30 6.15
C SER A 22 -9.90 0.43 7.23
N THR A 23 -9.11 0.01 8.22
CA THR A 23 -9.63 -0.84 9.31
C THR A 23 -10.66 -0.12 10.19
N ALA A 24 -10.60 1.21 10.25
CA ALA A 24 -11.57 2.03 10.96
C ALA A 24 -12.95 2.10 10.27
N ARG A 25 -12.98 2.03 8.93
CA ARG A 25 -14.23 2.11 8.14
C ARG A 25 -14.77 0.73 7.77
N ASP A 26 -13.88 -0.17 7.36
CA ASP A 26 -14.21 -1.42 6.67
C ASP A 26 -13.94 -2.68 7.52
N GLY A 27 -13.36 -2.51 8.72
CA GLY A 27 -13.05 -3.57 9.66
C GLY A 27 -11.70 -4.27 9.40
N PHE A 28 -11.45 -5.37 10.11
CA PHE A 28 -10.13 -6.04 10.13
C PHE A 28 -10.07 -7.34 9.32
N SER A 29 -11.05 -7.61 8.45
CA SER A 29 -11.08 -8.85 7.67
C SER A 29 -10.24 -8.77 6.40
N LEU A 30 -9.34 -9.74 6.20
CA LEU A 30 -8.63 -9.87 4.93
C LEU A 30 -9.58 -10.14 3.75
N ARG A 31 -10.71 -10.82 4.01
CA ARG A 31 -11.71 -11.10 2.97
C ARG A 31 -12.34 -9.83 2.43
N THR A 32 -12.60 -8.84 3.28
CA THR A 32 -13.15 -7.54 2.84
C THR A 32 -12.06 -6.70 2.17
N LEU A 33 -10.82 -6.74 2.67
CA LEU A 33 -9.68 -6.08 2.03
C LEU A 33 -9.47 -6.55 0.59
N TYR A 34 -9.43 -7.87 0.35
CA TYR A 34 -9.27 -8.42 -1.01
C TYR A 34 -10.45 -8.11 -1.94
N ARG A 35 -11.60 -7.68 -1.40
CA ARG A 35 -12.79 -7.29 -2.16
C ARG A 35 -12.96 -5.78 -2.29
N SER A 36 -11.99 -4.98 -1.87
CA SER A 36 -12.03 -3.51 -1.88
C SER A 36 -12.06 -2.86 -3.28
N GLY A 37 -12.26 -3.64 -4.35
CA GLY A 37 -12.54 -3.13 -5.69
C GLY A 37 -11.31 -2.67 -6.48
N ALA A 38 -10.10 -3.00 -6.03
CA ALA A 38 -8.88 -2.72 -6.80
C ALA A 38 -8.85 -3.54 -8.10
N ARG A 39 -8.57 -2.89 -9.23
CA ARG A 39 -8.30 -3.59 -10.50
C ARG A 39 -6.99 -4.37 -10.37
N PRO A 40 -6.85 -5.59 -10.93
CA PRO A 40 -5.66 -6.43 -10.76
C PRO A 40 -4.31 -5.73 -10.97
N ASP A 41 -4.26 -4.82 -11.94
CA ASP A 41 -3.04 -4.08 -12.33
C ASP A 41 -2.96 -2.66 -11.70
N SER A 42 -3.86 -2.34 -10.77
CA SER A 42 -3.81 -1.06 -10.06
C SER A 42 -2.75 -1.13 -8.97
N PRO A 43 -1.78 -0.19 -8.93
CA PRO A 43 -0.88 -0.10 -7.79
C PRO A 43 -1.63 0.23 -6.51
N ALA A 44 -1.07 -0.18 -5.38
CA ALA A 44 -1.66 0.03 -4.06
C ALA A 44 -0.59 0.45 -3.05
N LEU A 45 -0.94 1.37 -2.15
CA LEU A 45 -0.12 1.73 -1.00
C LEU A 45 -0.77 1.18 0.25
N LEU A 46 -0.10 0.21 0.89
CA LEU A 46 -0.48 -0.31 2.19
C LEU A 46 0.24 0.51 3.26
N LEU A 47 -0.52 1.17 4.13
CA LEU A 47 -0.01 1.88 5.29
C LEU A 47 -0.52 1.20 6.56
N ILE A 48 0.40 0.81 7.42
CA ILE A 48 0.14 0.19 8.71
C ILE A 48 0.61 1.15 9.79
N ARG A 49 -0.24 1.35 10.80
CA ARG A 49 0.13 1.97 12.06
C ARG A 49 -0.03 0.92 13.14
N ASP A 50 1.05 0.60 13.84
CA ASP A 50 1.00 -0.36 14.94
C ASP A 50 0.50 0.29 16.25
N THR A 51 0.45 -0.51 17.32
CA THR A 51 0.02 -0.07 18.65
C THR A 51 1.01 0.83 19.35
N GLU A 52 2.26 0.89 18.88
CA GLU A 52 3.33 1.76 19.38
C GLU A 52 3.48 3.04 18.53
N ALA A 53 2.45 3.35 17.73
CA ALA A 53 2.37 4.49 16.83
C ALA A 53 3.47 4.53 15.75
N GLN A 54 4.16 3.42 15.47
CA GLN A 54 5.08 3.34 14.35
C GLN A 54 4.30 3.21 13.05
N ALA A 55 4.79 3.86 12.00
CA ALA A 55 4.19 3.80 10.68
C ALA A 55 5.15 3.12 9.69
N PHE A 56 4.64 2.13 8.97
CA PHE A 56 5.38 1.39 7.96
C PHE A 56 4.41 0.78 6.95
N GLY A 57 4.93 0.18 5.89
CA GLY A 57 4.08 -0.39 4.87
C GLY A 57 4.80 -0.83 3.62
N ALA A 58 4.02 -0.92 2.55
CA ALA A 58 4.51 -1.34 1.25
C ALA A 58 3.82 -0.55 0.14
N PHE A 59 4.58 -0.18 -0.87
CA PHE A 59 4.03 0.13 -2.19
C PHE A 59 4.02 -1.16 -3.01
N SER A 60 2.86 -1.53 -3.53
CA SER A 60 2.71 -2.66 -4.44
C SER A 60 2.41 -2.15 -5.84
N ALA A 61 3.17 -2.66 -6.82
CA ALA A 61 2.94 -2.35 -8.24
C ALA A 61 1.68 -3.03 -8.81
N SER A 62 0.99 -3.86 -8.02
CA SER A 62 -0.25 -4.54 -8.38
C SER A 62 -1.26 -4.46 -7.24
N ALA A 63 -2.51 -4.83 -7.52
CA ALA A 63 -3.52 -4.82 -6.47
C ALA A 63 -3.25 -5.91 -5.43
N ILE A 64 -3.51 -5.58 -4.17
CA ILE A 64 -3.46 -6.53 -3.06
C ILE A 64 -4.64 -7.50 -3.21
N ARG A 65 -4.31 -8.75 -3.56
CA ARG A 65 -5.27 -9.81 -3.82
C ARG A 65 -4.82 -11.15 -3.23
N SER A 66 -5.79 -12.03 -3.06
CA SER A 66 -5.52 -13.45 -2.85
C SER A 66 -4.93 -14.07 -4.12
N SER A 67 -3.91 -14.89 -3.97
CA SER A 67 -3.21 -15.58 -5.06
C SER A 67 -2.69 -16.92 -4.55
N CYS A 68 -2.63 -17.92 -5.42
CA CYS A 68 -2.05 -19.24 -5.11
C CYS A 68 -0.51 -19.23 -5.08
N GLY A 69 0.13 -18.13 -5.48
CA GLY A 69 1.58 -17.95 -5.47
C GLY A 69 1.98 -16.47 -5.41
N PHE A 70 3.29 -16.22 -5.34
CA PHE A 70 3.84 -14.86 -5.33
C PHE A 70 3.51 -14.11 -6.62
N TYR A 71 3.32 -12.80 -6.50
CA TYR A 71 3.03 -11.90 -7.61
C TYR A 71 3.61 -10.52 -7.34
N GLY A 72 3.58 -9.65 -8.36
CA GLY A 72 4.12 -8.30 -8.31
C GLY A 72 5.33 -8.14 -9.22
N THR A 73 5.91 -6.95 -9.21
CA THR A 73 7.12 -6.59 -9.98
C THR A 73 8.18 -6.03 -9.05
N GLY A 74 9.40 -5.86 -9.56
CA GLY A 74 10.51 -5.23 -8.82
C GLY A 74 10.31 -3.74 -8.49
N GLU A 75 9.21 -3.13 -8.93
CA GLU A 75 8.81 -1.78 -8.50
C GLU A 75 8.11 -1.79 -7.13
N THR A 76 7.81 -2.97 -6.59
CA THR A 76 7.27 -3.14 -5.24
C THR A 76 8.38 -2.89 -4.22
N PHE A 77 8.12 -2.03 -3.24
CA PHE A 77 9.08 -1.71 -2.19
C PHE A 77 8.40 -1.63 -0.82
N LEU A 78 9.19 -1.82 0.22
CA LEU A 78 8.77 -1.63 1.61
C LEU A 78 9.18 -0.24 2.07
N PHE A 79 8.50 0.30 3.07
CA PHE A 79 8.95 1.52 3.72
C PHE A 79 8.68 1.49 5.21
N SER A 80 9.50 2.21 5.97
CA SER A 80 9.30 2.46 7.40
C SER A 80 9.58 3.93 7.69
N PHE A 81 8.79 4.55 8.56
CA PHE A 81 9.03 5.92 9.04
C PHE A 81 9.88 5.96 10.32
N CYS A 82 10.32 4.81 10.83
CA CYS A 82 10.97 4.70 12.13
C CYS A 82 12.36 4.05 12.00
N PRO A 83 13.44 4.69 12.50
CA PRO A 83 13.49 6.02 13.14
C PRO A 83 13.35 7.21 12.17
N GLU A 84 13.60 6.98 10.88
CA GLU A 84 13.43 7.94 9.77
C GLU A 84 12.87 7.18 8.56
N LEU A 85 12.40 7.91 7.53
CA LEU A 85 11.91 7.26 6.32
C LEU A 85 13.03 6.44 5.65
N LYS A 86 12.81 5.13 5.55
CA LYS A 86 13.62 4.19 4.78
C LYS A 86 12.72 3.48 3.78
N VAL A 87 13.21 3.34 2.55
CA VAL A 87 12.57 2.61 1.44
C VAL A 87 13.52 1.54 0.94
#